data_AF-A0A961H5D6-F1
#
_entry.id   AF-A0A961H5D6-F1
#
_cell.length_a   1.000
_cell.length_b   1.000
_cell.length_c   1.000
_cell.angle_alpha   90.00
_cell.angle_beta   90.00
_cell.angle_gamma   90.00
#
_symmetry.space_group_name_H-M   'P 1'
#
loop_
_entity.id
_entity.type
_entity.pdbx_description
1 polymer ?
#
loop_
_entity_poly.entity_id
_entity_poly.type
_entity_poly.pdbx_seq_one_letter_code
_entity_poly.pdbx_strand_id
1 'polypeptide(L)'
;MTADNSADVRAHEADRTPTAIDAIAEEWVTTLADLEPDIAIWIGIPGRYEEYGDQSPAGHQRLVDEGKKVLDRLSRVEPADDVDWVTKTDMSNELQLDLEAHEAGLWKRDLNVIASPAQRFRDVLYLMAHDTVDDWTTIAGKLSNLPGAMDGYIETLRQGIADGTVPARRQVMEVLEQAKKHGSKSGFFFAFTDGATLGDGTQLPDSLKADLRKGAEASAAAYGKLADFFANELGPAASESDAIGRELYALQSRRFLGAKIDLDETYEWGIEELARMVEEQTRIAGEIKPGASVEEAIAVLDADASRKLHGTDALQKWMQNLSDTAIAELSKSHFDIPDPVKKLECMIAPTQEGGIYYTSPSDDFSRAGRMWWSVPEGVTEFDTWRETTTVYHEGVPGHHLQRAIQTGLGELPPFRRFGGFTAYTEGWGL
;
A
#
# COMPACT_ATOMS: atom_id res chain seq x y z
N MET A 1 19.27 18.45 -36.12
CA MET A 1 18.70 17.10 -36.30
C MET A 1 17.99 16.77 -35.01
N THR A 2 16.69 17.05 -34.98
CA THR A 2 15.79 16.72 -33.87
C THR A 2 15.61 15.21 -33.89
N ALA A 3 16.19 14.52 -32.91
CA ALA A 3 15.81 13.13 -32.65
C ALA A 3 14.34 13.15 -32.25
N ASP A 4 13.55 12.37 -32.98
CA ASP A 4 12.15 12.09 -32.69
C ASP A 4 12.12 11.27 -31.39
N ASN A 5 11.88 11.94 -30.26
CA ASN A 5 11.84 11.34 -28.93
C ASN A 5 10.40 10.91 -28.56
N SER A 6 9.61 10.53 -29.55
CA SER A 6 8.32 9.84 -29.38
C SER A 6 8.54 8.37 -29.03
N ALA A 7 9.36 8.09 -28.01
CA ALA A 7 9.39 6.78 -27.39
C ALA A 7 8.02 6.58 -26.72
N ASP A 8 7.09 6.00 -27.48
CA ASP A 8 5.89 5.38 -26.95
C ASP A 8 6.34 4.43 -25.84
N VAL A 9 5.77 4.54 -24.64
CA VAL A 9 6.08 3.61 -23.54
C VAL A 9 5.88 2.15 -24.00
N ARG A 10 5.01 1.97 -25.00
CA ARG A 10 4.72 0.68 -25.64
C ARG A 10 5.81 0.20 -26.59
N ALA A 11 6.63 1.09 -27.16
CA ALA A 11 7.54 0.74 -28.26
C ALA A 11 8.68 -0.19 -27.84
N HIS A 12 8.99 -0.31 -26.55
CA HIS A 12 10.11 -1.15 -26.12
C HIS A 12 9.79 -2.63 -25.98
N GLU A 13 8.50 -3.02 -25.99
CA GLU A 13 8.12 -4.43 -25.89
C GLU A 13 6.99 -4.87 -26.83
N ALA A 14 6.21 -3.97 -27.46
CA ALA A 14 4.98 -4.17 -28.27
C ALA A 14 4.83 -5.40 -29.22
N ASP A 15 5.88 -6.18 -29.44
CA ASP A 15 5.94 -7.38 -30.29
C ASP A 15 6.34 -8.65 -29.49
N ARG A 16 6.37 -8.62 -28.15
CA ARG A 16 6.76 -9.79 -27.35
C ARG A 16 5.63 -10.81 -27.36
N THR A 17 5.93 -12.00 -27.87
CA THR A 17 4.98 -13.11 -27.83
C THR A 17 4.91 -13.67 -26.40
N PRO A 18 3.72 -13.74 -25.76
CA PRO A 18 3.59 -14.30 -24.42
C PRO A 18 4.15 -15.72 -24.32
N THR A 19 4.90 -15.98 -23.25
CA THR A 19 5.61 -17.22 -22.98
C THR A 19 4.82 -18.15 -22.05
N ALA A 20 5.36 -19.34 -21.80
CA ALA A 20 4.81 -20.24 -20.78
C ALA A 20 4.94 -19.68 -19.36
N ILE A 21 5.94 -18.83 -19.08
CA ILE A 21 6.12 -18.21 -17.76
C ILE A 21 5.11 -17.08 -17.57
N ASP A 22 4.82 -16.29 -18.61
CA ASP A 22 3.74 -15.30 -18.56
C ASP A 22 2.39 -15.95 -18.27
N ALA A 23 2.07 -17.05 -18.97
CA ALA A 23 0.84 -17.80 -18.74
C ALA A 23 0.75 -18.32 -17.28
N ILE A 24 1.85 -18.82 -16.71
CA ILE A 24 1.89 -19.22 -15.30
C ILE A 24 1.64 -18.02 -14.37
N ALA A 25 2.24 -16.87 -14.66
CA ALA A 25 2.09 -15.67 -13.85
C ALA A 25 0.65 -15.11 -13.93
N GLU A 26 0.04 -15.07 -15.11
CA GLU A 26 -1.35 -14.64 -15.32
C GLU A 26 -2.36 -15.56 -14.62
N GLU A 27 -2.17 -16.87 -14.75
CA GLU A 27 -3.00 -17.86 -14.05
C GLU A 27 -2.85 -17.75 -12.52
N TRP A 28 -1.65 -17.45 -12.03
CA TRP A 28 -1.43 -17.23 -10.60
C TRP A 28 -2.16 -16.00 -10.09
N VAL A 29 -2.12 -14.87 -10.81
CA VAL A 29 -2.88 -13.66 -10.41
C VAL A 29 -4.38 -13.94 -10.39
N THR A 30 -4.89 -14.71 -11.35
CA THR A 30 -6.29 -15.14 -11.36
C THR A 30 -6.61 -16.04 -10.16
N THR A 31 -5.73 -17.00 -9.85
CA THR A 31 -5.86 -17.87 -8.68
C THR A 31 -5.83 -17.09 -7.37
N LEU A 32 -4.94 -16.10 -7.26
CA LEU A 32 -4.86 -15.19 -6.12
C LEU A 32 -6.12 -14.37 -5.97
N ALA A 33 -6.64 -13.78 -7.05
CA ALA A 33 -7.91 -13.04 -7.04
C ALA A 33 -9.10 -13.93 -6.68
N ASP A 34 -9.06 -15.22 -7.01
CA ASP A 34 -10.07 -16.19 -6.59
C ASP A 34 -9.94 -16.60 -5.12
N LEU A 35 -8.73 -16.65 -4.55
CA LEU A 35 -8.52 -16.99 -3.15
C LEU A 35 -8.71 -15.79 -2.21
N GLU A 36 -8.31 -14.62 -2.67
CA GLU A 36 -8.34 -13.33 -1.99
C GLU A 36 -9.04 -12.30 -2.90
N PRO A 37 -10.39 -12.26 -2.92
CA PRO A 37 -11.16 -11.38 -3.82
C PRO A 37 -10.83 -9.88 -3.73
N ASP A 38 -10.23 -9.45 -2.62
CA ASP A 38 -9.76 -8.07 -2.43
C ASP A 38 -8.65 -7.71 -3.43
N ILE A 39 -7.86 -8.68 -3.91
CA ILE A 39 -6.86 -8.47 -4.96
C ILE A 39 -7.53 -8.02 -6.25
N ALA A 40 -8.66 -8.64 -6.64
CA ALA A 40 -9.40 -8.28 -7.84
C ALA A 40 -9.88 -6.82 -7.81
N ILE A 41 -10.36 -6.38 -6.63
CA ILE A 41 -10.76 -4.99 -6.38
C ILE A 41 -9.55 -4.05 -6.51
N TRP A 42 -8.42 -4.42 -5.88
CA TRP A 42 -7.22 -3.58 -5.85
C TRP A 42 -6.58 -3.38 -7.23
N ILE A 43 -6.48 -4.43 -8.05
CA ILE A 43 -5.90 -4.35 -9.40
C ILE A 43 -6.93 -4.06 -10.50
N GLY A 44 -8.22 -3.97 -10.14
CA GLY A 44 -9.30 -3.60 -11.06
C GLY A 44 -9.65 -4.65 -12.12
N ILE A 45 -9.55 -5.94 -11.79
CA ILE A 45 -9.95 -7.04 -12.69
C ILE A 45 -11.28 -7.66 -12.23
N PRO A 46 -12.12 -8.21 -13.15
CA PRO A 46 -13.36 -8.87 -12.77
C PRO A 46 -13.15 -9.94 -11.69
N GLY A 47 -14.03 -10.01 -10.70
CA GLY A 47 -13.92 -10.96 -9.60
C GLY A 47 -15.15 -11.00 -8.69
N ARG A 48 -15.06 -11.76 -7.61
CA ARG A 48 -16.14 -11.94 -6.62
C ARG A 48 -16.11 -10.81 -5.59
N TYR A 49 -16.43 -9.60 -6.02
CA TYR A 49 -16.25 -8.37 -5.22
C TYR A 49 -17.05 -8.34 -3.91
N GLU A 50 -18.15 -9.09 -3.82
CA GLU A 50 -18.95 -9.21 -2.60
C GLU A 50 -18.36 -10.18 -1.55
N GLU A 51 -17.31 -10.92 -1.87
CA GLU A 51 -16.70 -11.92 -1.00
C GLU A 51 -15.42 -11.39 -0.33
N TYR A 52 -14.97 -12.08 0.71
CA TYR A 52 -13.65 -11.92 1.31
C TYR A 52 -12.88 -13.24 1.19
N GLY A 53 -11.56 -13.18 1.24
CA GLY A 53 -10.73 -14.38 1.31
C GLY A 53 -11.01 -15.18 2.58
N ASP A 54 -10.84 -16.50 2.50
CA ASP A 54 -10.98 -17.39 3.65
C ASP A 54 -9.82 -17.16 4.64
N GLN A 55 -10.05 -16.38 5.69
CA GLN A 55 -9.02 -16.07 6.70
C GLN A 55 -8.86 -17.17 7.77
N SER A 56 -9.50 -18.33 7.60
CA SER A 56 -9.34 -19.48 8.52
C SER A 56 -8.00 -20.20 8.29
N PRO A 57 -7.58 -21.10 9.21
CA PRO A 57 -6.44 -21.97 9.00
C PRO A 57 -6.49 -22.75 7.67
N ALA A 58 -7.69 -23.17 7.24
CA ALA A 58 -7.87 -23.90 5.99
C ALA A 58 -7.64 -23.01 4.76
N GLY A 59 -8.05 -21.74 4.83
CA GLY A 59 -7.80 -20.78 3.76
C GLY A 59 -6.32 -20.44 3.60
N HIS A 60 -5.61 -20.19 4.71
CA HIS A 60 -4.16 -20.02 4.69
C HIS A 60 -3.43 -21.24 4.11
N GLN A 61 -3.86 -22.45 4.47
CA GLN A 61 -3.28 -23.68 3.91
C GLN A 61 -3.52 -23.80 2.40
N ARG A 62 -4.72 -23.44 1.93
CA ARG A 62 -5.07 -23.47 0.50
C ARG A 62 -4.19 -22.54 -0.33
N LEU A 63 -3.94 -21.32 0.16
CA LEU A 63 -3.07 -20.35 -0.51
C LEU A 63 -1.66 -20.92 -0.73
N VAL A 64 -1.10 -21.54 0.31
CA VAL A 64 0.24 -22.17 0.23
C VAL A 64 0.24 -23.39 -0.69
N ASP A 65 -0.83 -24.19 -0.69
CA ASP A 65 -0.93 -25.36 -1.55
C ASP A 65 -1.02 -24.98 -3.03
N GLU A 66 -1.72 -23.90 -3.38
CA GLU A 66 -1.71 -23.36 -4.74
C GLU A 66 -0.34 -22.76 -5.10
N GLY A 67 0.28 -22.01 -4.21
CA GLY A 67 1.63 -21.47 -4.41
C GLY A 67 2.69 -22.56 -4.69
N LYS A 68 2.60 -23.70 -3.99
CA LYS A 68 3.45 -24.88 -4.26
C LYS A 68 3.29 -25.44 -5.67
N LYS A 69 2.06 -25.48 -6.20
CA LYS A 69 1.82 -25.95 -7.58
C LYS A 69 2.43 -24.99 -8.59
N VAL A 70 2.37 -23.69 -8.33
CA VAL A 70 3.00 -22.67 -9.18
C VAL A 70 4.52 -22.80 -9.17
N LEU A 71 5.14 -22.95 -8.00
CA LEU A 71 6.58 -23.22 -7.89
C LEU A 71 7.01 -24.48 -8.66
N ASP A 72 6.25 -25.58 -8.53
CA ASP A 72 6.52 -26.81 -9.28
C ASP A 72 6.46 -26.60 -10.80
N ARG A 73 5.47 -25.83 -11.29
CA ARG A 73 5.36 -25.48 -12.71
C ARG A 73 6.53 -24.60 -13.17
N LEU A 74 6.85 -23.52 -12.44
CA LEU A 74 7.98 -22.63 -12.76
C LEU A 74 9.31 -23.39 -12.80
N SER A 75 9.50 -24.38 -11.94
CA SER A 75 10.72 -25.19 -11.90
C SER A 75 10.97 -26.01 -13.19
N ARG A 76 9.92 -26.26 -13.99
CA ARG A 76 9.96 -27.10 -15.19
C ARG A 76 10.04 -26.32 -16.51
N VAL A 77 10.03 -24.98 -16.43
CA VAL A 77 10.04 -24.10 -17.60
C VAL A 77 11.30 -23.25 -17.57
N GLU A 78 12.11 -23.29 -18.62
CA GLU A 78 13.29 -22.42 -18.75
C GLU A 78 12.88 -21.03 -19.27
N PRO A 79 13.50 -19.94 -18.78
CA PRO A 79 13.27 -18.60 -19.33
C PRO A 79 13.55 -18.51 -20.83
N ALA A 80 12.61 -17.95 -21.59
CA ALA A 80 12.82 -17.69 -23.01
C ALA A 80 13.64 -16.42 -23.28
N ASP A 81 13.59 -15.46 -22.35
CA ASP A 81 14.26 -14.16 -22.41
C ASP A 81 14.48 -13.56 -21.01
N ASP A 82 14.98 -12.32 -20.96
CA ASP A 82 15.27 -11.62 -19.71
C ASP A 82 14.00 -11.26 -18.92
N VAL A 83 12.87 -11.03 -19.61
CA VAL A 83 11.57 -10.77 -18.96
C VAL A 83 11.13 -12.00 -18.18
N ASP A 84 11.18 -13.17 -18.82
CA ASP A 84 10.93 -14.46 -18.20
C ASP A 84 11.89 -14.74 -17.04
N TRP A 85 13.18 -14.41 -17.19
CA TRP A 85 14.18 -14.62 -16.15
C TRP A 85 13.84 -13.82 -14.89
N VAL A 86 13.50 -12.53 -15.03
CA VAL A 86 13.10 -11.70 -13.89
C VAL A 86 11.77 -12.20 -13.30
N THR A 87 10.76 -12.47 -14.13
CA THR A 87 9.44 -12.94 -13.66
C THR A 87 9.56 -14.26 -12.90
N LYS A 88 10.29 -15.24 -13.43
CA LYS A 88 10.52 -16.52 -12.75
C LYS A 88 11.29 -16.32 -11.45
N THR A 89 12.32 -15.48 -11.45
CA THR A 89 13.15 -15.23 -10.27
C THR A 89 12.33 -14.59 -9.15
N ASP A 90 11.62 -13.51 -9.46
CA ASP A 90 10.84 -12.73 -8.49
C ASP A 90 9.68 -13.56 -7.92
N MET A 91 8.87 -14.14 -8.82
CA MET A 91 7.71 -14.96 -8.43
C MET A 91 8.12 -16.21 -7.63
N SER A 92 9.22 -16.87 -7.99
CA SER A 92 9.71 -18.03 -7.23
C SER A 92 10.20 -17.60 -5.84
N ASN A 93 10.89 -16.46 -5.74
CA ASN A 93 11.38 -15.94 -4.46
C ASN A 93 10.23 -15.53 -3.53
N GLU A 94 9.21 -14.86 -4.05
CA GLU A 94 8.04 -14.45 -3.27
C GLU A 94 7.27 -15.68 -2.76
N LEU A 95 6.93 -16.62 -3.65
CA LEU A 95 6.22 -17.84 -3.27
C LEU A 95 7.01 -18.66 -2.27
N GLN A 96 8.32 -18.82 -2.46
CA GLN A 96 9.16 -19.55 -1.52
C GLN A 96 9.20 -18.87 -0.15
N LEU A 97 9.23 -17.54 -0.10
CA LEU A 97 9.16 -16.78 1.15
C LEU A 97 7.80 -16.95 1.84
N ASP A 98 6.70 -16.98 1.09
CA ASP A 98 5.36 -17.22 1.64
C ASP A 98 5.23 -18.61 2.27
N LEU A 99 5.83 -19.62 1.64
CA LEU A 99 5.94 -20.97 2.20
C LEU A 99 6.74 -20.96 3.52
N GLU A 100 7.92 -20.33 3.53
CA GLU A 100 8.75 -20.22 4.74
C GLU A 100 8.03 -19.45 5.87
N ALA A 101 7.32 -18.37 5.53
CA ALA A 101 6.53 -17.57 6.47
C ALA A 101 5.35 -18.37 7.05
N HIS A 102 4.70 -19.18 6.22
CA HIS A 102 3.62 -20.07 6.66
C HIS A 102 4.11 -21.16 7.61
N GLU A 103 5.24 -21.80 7.28
CA GLU A 103 5.90 -22.79 8.12
C GLU A 103 6.37 -22.19 9.46
N ALA A 104 6.81 -20.94 9.45
CA ALA A 104 7.16 -20.18 10.65
C ALA A 104 5.92 -19.74 11.48
N GLY A 105 4.71 -19.96 10.96
CA GLY A 105 3.45 -19.65 11.65
C GLY A 105 3.11 -18.16 11.72
N LEU A 106 3.68 -17.31 10.85
CA LEU A 106 3.45 -15.86 10.87
C LEU A 106 1.96 -15.50 10.72
N TRP A 107 1.22 -16.25 9.90
CA TRP A 107 -0.22 -16.08 9.70
C TRP A 107 -1.05 -16.23 10.99
N LYS A 108 -0.59 -17.05 11.96
CA LYS A 108 -1.29 -17.27 13.24
C LYS A 108 -1.21 -16.08 14.19
N ARG A 109 -0.32 -15.13 13.90
CA ARG A 109 -0.03 -13.94 14.72
C ARG A 109 -0.09 -12.64 13.91
N ASP A 110 -0.71 -12.67 12.73
CA ASP A 110 -0.85 -11.49 11.86
C ASP A 110 -1.85 -10.49 12.47
N LEU A 111 -1.32 -9.62 13.33
CA LEU A 111 -2.04 -8.54 13.97
C LEU A 111 -1.08 -7.39 14.27
N ASN A 112 -1.36 -6.23 13.68
CA ASN A 112 -0.62 -5.01 13.96
C ASN A 112 -1.53 -3.79 13.73
N VAL A 113 -1.07 -2.61 14.16
CA VAL A 113 -1.86 -1.37 14.17
C VAL A 113 -2.12 -0.73 12.80
N ILE A 114 -1.43 -1.19 11.75
CA ILE A 114 -1.41 -0.52 10.44
C ILE A 114 -1.93 -1.39 9.30
N ALA A 115 -1.47 -2.63 9.18
CA ALA A 115 -1.71 -3.50 8.04
C ALA A 115 -1.85 -4.97 8.47
N SER A 116 -3.06 -5.34 8.92
CA SER A 116 -3.46 -6.72 9.22
C SER A 116 -4.91 -6.95 8.78
N PRO A 117 -5.46 -8.19 8.82
CA PRO A 117 -6.84 -8.46 8.42
C PRO A 117 -7.87 -7.54 9.09
N ALA A 118 -7.63 -7.15 10.36
CA ALA A 118 -8.49 -6.25 11.12
C ALA A 118 -8.67 -4.86 10.47
N GLN A 119 -7.69 -4.34 9.72
CA GLN A 119 -7.83 -3.10 8.97
C GLN A 119 -8.29 -3.37 7.53
N ARG A 120 -7.74 -4.40 6.89
CA ARG A 120 -8.02 -4.74 5.48
C ARG A 120 -9.51 -4.97 5.20
N PHE A 121 -10.23 -5.63 6.12
CA PHE A 121 -11.68 -5.85 5.97
C PHE A 121 -12.49 -4.55 5.84
N ARG A 122 -12.01 -3.45 6.43
CA ARG A 122 -12.63 -2.14 6.30
C ARG A 122 -12.13 -1.44 5.04
N ASP A 123 -10.82 -1.44 4.84
CA ASP A 123 -10.14 -0.57 3.87
C ASP A 123 -10.49 -0.89 2.42
N VAL A 124 -10.74 -2.15 2.11
CA VAL A 124 -11.16 -2.55 0.76
C VAL A 124 -12.46 -1.85 0.32
N LEU A 125 -13.33 -1.44 1.24
CA LEU A 125 -14.57 -0.73 0.92
C LEU A 125 -14.30 0.67 0.34
N TYR A 126 -13.18 1.31 0.68
CA TYR A 126 -12.78 2.58 0.07
C TYR A 126 -12.32 2.44 -1.38
N LEU A 127 -11.96 1.22 -1.81
CA LEU A 127 -11.48 0.94 -3.17
C LEU A 127 -12.60 0.55 -4.13
N MET A 128 -13.78 0.21 -3.60
CA MET A 128 -14.93 -0.19 -4.42
C MET A 128 -15.56 1.01 -5.10
N ALA A 129 -15.99 0.84 -6.35
CA ALA A 129 -16.84 1.81 -7.04
C ALA A 129 -18.13 2.04 -6.24
N HIS A 130 -18.69 3.25 -6.36
CA HIS A 130 -19.92 3.65 -5.66
C HIS A 130 -20.79 4.61 -6.48
N ASP A 131 -20.66 4.56 -7.81
CA ASP A 131 -21.32 5.48 -8.71
C ASP A 131 -22.76 5.06 -9.04
N THR A 132 -23.01 3.74 -9.05
CA THR A 132 -24.27 3.15 -9.52
C THR A 132 -24.99 2.33 -8.43
N VAL A 133 -26.24 1.97 -8.71
CA VAL A 133 -27.03 1.08 -7.83
C VAL A 133 -26.38 -0.29 -7.71
N ASP A 134 -25.79 -0.81 -8.79
CA ASP A 134 -25.13 -2.12 -8.81
C ASP A 134 -23.84 -2.10 -7.98
N ASP A 135 -23.09 -1.00 -8.01
CA ASP A 135 -21.91 -0.80 -7.18
C ASP A 135 -22.26 -0.86 -5.69
N TRP A 136 -23.28 -0.09 -5.27
CA TRP A 136 -23.76 -0.10 -3.90
C TRP A 136 -24.39 -1.43 -3.49
N THR A 137 -25.01 -2.16 -4.42
CA THR A 137 -25.52 -3.52 -4.16
C THR A 137 -24.37 -4.48 -3.86
N THR A 138 -23.28 -4.39 -4.61
CA THR A 138 -22.06 -5.18 -4.38
C THR A 138 -21.44 -4.85 -3.01
N ILE A 139 -21.36 -3.57 -2.66
CA ILE A 139 -20.92 -3.11 -1.33
C ILE A 139 -21.80 -3.68 -0.22
N ALA A 140 -23.13 -3.67 -0.37
CA ALA A 140 -24.05 -4.23 0.60
C ALA A 140 -23.84 -5.75 0.80
N GLY A 141 -23.57 -6.48 -0.30
CA GLY A 141 -23.16 -7.88 -0.27
C GLY A 141 -21.86 -8.08 0.53
N LYS A 142 -20.83 -7.30 0.23
CA LYS A 142 -19.54 -7.36 0.93
C LYS A 142 -19.67 -7.08 2.42
N LEU A 143 -20.40 -6.03 2.82
CA LEU A 143 -20.70 -5.74 4.22
C LEU A 143 -21.43 -6.90 4.93
N SER A 144 -22.31 -7.60 4.22
CA SER A 144 -23.05 -8.74 4.77
C SER A 144 -22.18 -9.99 4.93
N ASN A 145 -21.12 -10.14 4.13
CA ASN A 145 -20.20 -11.28 4.17
C ASN A 145 -19.02 -11.11 5.14
N LEU A 146 -18.73 -9.87 5.57
CA LEU A 146 -17.64 -9.56 6.52
C LEU A 146 -17.65 -10.43 7.80
N PRO A 147 -18.81 -10.70 8.46
CA PRO A 147 -18.83 -11.55 9.66
C PRO A 147 -18.23 -12.94 9.45
N GLY A 148 -18.40 -13.54 8.26
CA GLY A 148 -17.82 -14.85 7.96
C GLY A 148 -16.29 -14.81 7.88
N ALA A 149 -15.73 -13.78 7.25
CA ALA A 149 -14.29 -13.57 7.17
C ALA A 149 -13.68 -13.28 8.56
N MET A 150 -14.39 -12.49 9.37
CA MET A 150 -13.99 -12.19 10.75
C MET A 150 -13.94 -13.46 11.61
N ASP A 151 -14.88 -14.38 11.43
CA ASP A 151 -14.90 -15.64 12.17
C ASP A 151 -13.70 -16.52 11.83
N GLY A 152 -13.32 -16.61 10.55
CA GLY A 152 -12.09 -17.29 10.12
C GLY A 152 -10.84 -16.64 10.71
N TYR A 153 -10.76 -15.31 10.71
CA TYR A 153 -9.62 -14.59 11.30
C TYR A 153 -9.48 -14.85 12.81
N ILE A 154 -10.59 -14.83 13.56
CA ILE A 154 -10.60 -15.18 14.99
C ILE A 154 -10.18 -16.63 15.20
N GLU A 155 -10.63 -17.56 14.35
CA GLU A 155 -10.19 -18.97 14.40
C GLU A 155 -8.67 -19.09 14.22
N THR A 156 -8.11 -18.40 13.23
CA THR A 156 -6.67 -18.34 12.98
C THR A 156 -5.88 -17.81 14.17
N LEU A 157 -6.30 -16.69 14.75
CA LEU A 157 -5.61 -16.14 15.93
C LEU A 157 -5.77 -17.05 17.16
N ARG A 158 -6.89 -17.76 17.30
CA ARG A 158 -7.09 -18.75 18.37
C ARG A 158 -6.18 -19.98 18.18
N GLN A 159 -5.91 -20.39 16.93
CA GLN A 159 -4.87 -21.38 16.65
C GLN A 159 -3.49 -20.86 17.10
N GLY A 160 -3.20 -19.58 16.88
CA GLY A 160 -2.00 -18.92 17.41
C GLY A 160 -1.87 -19.01 18.93
N ILE A 161 -2.97 -18.79 19.66
CA ILE A 161 -3.02 -18.98 21.12
C ILE A 161 -2.68 -20.43 21.49
N ALA A 162 -3.30 -21.41 20.82
CA ALA A 162 -3.10 -22.83 21.12
C ALA A 162 -1.65 -23.29 20.87
N ASP A 163 -1.01 -22.74 19.83
CA ASP A 163 0.36 -23.09 19.44
C ASP A 163 1.44 -22.24 20.14
N GLY A 164 1.05 -21.21 20.90
CA GLY A 164 1.97 -20.25 21.51
C GLY A 164 2.59 -19.26 20.53
N THR A 165 2.06 -19.17 19.31
CA THR A 165 2.47 -18.20 18.28
C THR A 165 1.54 -17.01 18.31
N VAL A 166 1.79 -16.09 19.24
CA VAL A 166 0.91 -14.94 19.53
C VAL A 166 1.58 -13.59 19.19
N PRO A 167 0.79 -12.55 18.84
CA PRO A 167 1.30 -11.20 18.68
C PRO A 167 1.70 -10.58 20.03
N ALA A 168 2.36 -9.42 19.96
CA ALA A 168 2.66 -8.63 21.14
C ALA A 168 1.39 -7.99 21.73
N ARG A 169 1.27 -7.97 23.06
CA ARG A 169 0.12 -7.42 23.78
C ARG A 169 -0.14 -5.96 23.40
N ARG A 170 0.91 -5.18 23.17
CA ARG A 170 0.80 -3.80 22.69
C ARG A 170 -0.06 -3.72 21.42
N GLN A 171 0.26 -4.52 20.41
CA GLN A 171 -0.49 -4.54 19.14
C GLN A 171 -1.95 -4.96 19.37
N VAL A 172 -2.18 -5.98 20.20
CA VAL A 172 -3.55 -6.44 20.54
C VAL A 172 -4.38 -5.33 21.16
N MET A 173 -3.82 -4.59 22.13
CA MET A 173 -4.54 -3.53 22.82
C MET A 173 -4.83 -2.33 21.93
N GLU A 174 -3.92 -1.95 21.05
CA GLU A 174 -4.17 -0.85 20.10
C GLU A 174 -5.23 -1.22 19.07
N VAL A 175 -5.17 -2.43 18.50
CA VAL A 175 -6.17 -2.89 17.53
C VAL A 175 -7.52 -3.19 18.20
N LEU A 176 -7.54 -3.53 19.49
CA LEU A 176 -8.77 -3.57 20.29
C LEU A 176 -9.48 -2.22 20.32
N GLU A 177 -8.77 -1.11 20.54
CA GLU A 177 -9.38 0.21 20.54
C GLU A 177 -9.87 0.62 19.14
N GLN A 178 -9.12 0.26 18.09
CA GLN A 178 -9.60 0.41 16.70
C GLN A 178 -10.89 -0.39 16.47
N ALA A 179 -10.93 -1.65 16.91
CA ALA A 179 -12.08 -2.52 16.73
C ALA A 179 -13.32 -2.01 17.47
N LYS A 180 -13.17 -1.53 18.71
CA LYS A 180 -14.26 -0.86 19.46
C LYS A 180 -14.79 0.36 18.73
N LYS A 181 -13.92 1.20 18.18
CA LYS A 181 -14.32 2.38 17.40
C LYS A 181 -15.15 1.97 16.19
N HIS A 182 -14.69 0.97 15.42
CA HIS A 182 -15.40 0.50 14.23
C HIS A 182 -16.71 -0.24 14.53
N GLY A 183 -16.77 -0.95 15.66
CA GLY A 183 -18.01 -1.60 16.14
C GLY A 183 -19.03 -0.65 16.77
N SER A 184 -18.69 0.62 17.00
CA SER A 184 -19.60 1.60 17.61
C SER A 184 -20.66 2.10 16.61
N LYS A 185 -21.78 2.64 17.12
CA LYS A 185 -22.86 3.23 16.28
C LYS A 185 -22.43 4.50 15.52
N SER A 186 -21.36 5.16 15.96
CA SER A 186 -20.72 6.27 15.27
C SER A 186 -19.46 5.81 14.52
N GLY A 187 -19.28 4.49 14.37
CA GLY A 187 -18.13 3.88 13.74
C GLY A 187 -18.19 3.97 12.22
N PHE A 188 -17.11 3.51 11.60
CA PHE A 188 -16.91 3.58 10.16
C PHE A 188 -18.09 3.02 9.36
N PHE A 189 -18.60 1.83 9.69
CA PHE A 189 -19.63 1.18 8.87
C PHE A 189 -20.91 2.00 8.76
N PHE A 190 -21.37 2.58 9.88
CA PHE A 190 -22.54 3.45 9.88
C PHE A 190 -22.25 4.77 9.14
N ALA A 191 -21.10 5.40 9.41
CA ALA A 191 -20.72 6.64 8.74
C ALA A 191 -20.60 6.47 7.21
N PHE A 192 -20.06 5.33 6.77
CA PHE A 192 -19.89 5.00 5.36
C PHE A 192 -21.24 4.78 4.66
N THR A 193 -22.20 4.10 5.31
CA THR A 193 -23.51 3.81 4.69
C THR A 193 -24.55 4.91 4.84
N ASP A 194 -24.54 5.69 5.93
CA ASP A 194 -25.56 6.72 6.20
C ASP A 194 -25.48 7.89 5.20
N GLY A 195 -24.29 8.14 4.64
CA GLY A 195 -24.05 9.16 3.62
C GLY A 195 -24.14 8.66 2.18
N ALA A 196 -24.55 7.41 1.96
CA ALA A 196 -24.46 6.76 0.66
C ALA A 196 -25.38 7.40 -0.40
N THR A 197 -24.78 7.84 -1.51
CA THR A 197 -25.43 8.37 -2.70
C THR A 197 -24.77 7.82 -3.95
N LEU A 198 -25.47 7.87 -5.09
CA LEU A 198 -24.87 7.64 -6.39
C LEU A 198 -23.83 8.72 -6.73
N GLY A 199 -23.01 8.49 -7.75
CA GLY A 199 -21.93 9.40 -8.15
C GLY A 199 -22.41 10.80 -8.58
N ASP A 200 -23.68 10.91 -8.97
CA ASP A 200 -24.34 12.19 -9.30
C ASP A 200 -25.06 12.86 -8.12
N GLY A 201 -24.95 12.29 -6.91
CA GLY A 201 -25.62 12.75 -5.69
C GLY A 201 -27.06 12.24 -5.53
N THR A 202 -27.56 11.41 -6.46
CA THR A 202 -28.90 10.82 -6.35
C THR A 202 -28.99 9.87 -5.16
N GLN A 203 -30.13 9.93 -4.47
CA GLN A 203 -30.41 9.07 -3.33
C GLN A 203 -30.63 7.61 -3.75
N LEU A 204 -30.06 6.68 -2.99
CA LEU A 204 -30.26 5.24 -3.21
C LEU A 204 -31.73 4.81 -2.99
N PRO A 205 -32.21 3.75 -3.66
CA PRO A 205 -33.50 3.13 -3.37
C PRO A 205 -33.62 2.70 -1.91
N ASP A 206 -34.82 2.81 -1.33
CA ASP A 206 -35.05 2.49 0.10
C ASP A 206 -34.70 1.04 0.45
N SER A 207 -34.89 0.09 -0.48
CA SER A 207 -34.49 -1.30 -0.30
C SER A 207 -32.98 -1.44 -0.14
N LEU A 208 -32.20 -0.75 -0.98
CA LEU A 208 -30.74 -0.81 -0.94
C LEU A 208 -30.19 -0.09 0.29
N LYS A 209 -30.82 1.02 0.72
CA LYS A 209 -30.49 1.67 2.00
C LYS A 209 -30.72 0.74 3.18
N ALA A 210 -31.79 -0.07 3.16
CA ALA A 210 -32.05 -1.06 4.20
C ALA A 210 -31.01 -2.19 4.19
N ASP A 211 -30.60 -2.66 3.00
CA ASP A 211 -29.56 -3.68 2.87
C ASP A 211 -28.19 -3.18 3.34
N LEU A 212 -27.79 -1.96 2.96
CA LEU A 212 -26.57 -1.31 3.44
C LEU A 212 -26.58 -1.16 4.97
N ARG A 213 -27.70 -0.70 5.54
CA ARG A 213 -27.85 -0.58 6.99
C ARG A 213 -27.69 -1.94 7.68
N LYS A 214 -28.32 -2.99 7.16
CA LYS A 214 -28.20 -4.34 7.71
C LYS A 214 -26.77 -4.86 7.61
N GLY A 215 -26.10 -4.64 6.49
CA GLY A 215 -24.67 -4.97 6.30
C GLY A 215 -23.77 -4.22 7.29
N ALA A 216 -24.02 -2.92 7.49
CA ALA A 216 -23.29 -2.10 8.46
C ALA A 216 -23.50 -2.58 9.91
N GLU A 217 -24.74 -2.91 10.29
CA GLU A 217 -25.06 -3.47 11.60
C GLU A 217 -24.34 -4.82 11.82
N ALA A 218 -24.34 -5.70 10.81
CA ALA A 218 -23.65 -6.99 10.86
C ALA A 218 -22.11 -6.83 10.96
N SER A 219 -21.53 -5.94 10.15
CA SER A 219 -20.10 -5.64 10.16
C SER A 219 -19.65 -5.03 11.49
N ALA A 220 -20.38 -4.05 12.01
CA ALA A 220 -20.09 -3.44 13.31
C ALA A 220 -20.18 -4.47 14.45
N ALA A 221 -21.16 -5.37 14.41
CA ALA A 221 -21.27 -6.46 15.38
C ALA A 221 -20.09 -7.45 15.29
N ALA A 222 -19.60 -7.76 14.09
CA ALA A 222 -18.42 -8.59 13.89
C ALA A 222 -17.16 -7.97 14.50
N TYR A 223 -16.97 -6.65 14.36
CA TYR A 223 -15.89 -5.94 15.07
C TYR A 223 -16.08 -5.89 16.59
N GLY A 224 -17.33 -5.82 17.07
CA GLY A 224 -17.64 -6.00 18.49
C GLY A 224 -17.18 -7.37 18.99
N LYS A 225 -17.46 -8.45 18.24
CA LYS A 225 -16.99 -9.80 18.53
C LYS A 225 -15.46 -9.90 18.52
N LEU A 226 -14.79 -9.26 17.56
CA LEU A 226 -13.33 -9.19 17.52
C LEU A 226 -12.76 -8.48 18.75
N ALA A 227 -13.36 -7.35 19.15
CA ALA A 227 -12.97 -6.62 20.35
C ALA A 227 -13.14 -7.48 21.62
N ASP A 228 -14.24 -8.21 21.74
CA ASP A 228 -14.46 -9.13 22.85
C ASP A 228 -13.43 -10.26 22.88
N PHE A 229 -13.08 -10.83 21.71
CA PHE A 229 -12.03 -11.82 21.57
C PHE A 229 -10.66 -11.27 21.99
N PHE A 230 -10.29 -10.07 21.55
CA PHE A 230 -9.04 -9.43 21.95
C PHE A 230 -8.99 -9.13 23.45
N ALA A 231 -10.08 -8.66 24.05
CA ALA A 231 -10.11 -8.35 25.47
C ALA A 231 -10.03 -9.60 26.36
N ASN A 232 -10.72 -10.69 25.96
CA ASN A 232 -10.97 -11.83 26.84
C ASN A 232 -10.16 -13.09 26.52
N GLU A 233 -9.68 -13.25 25.28
CA GLU A 233 -8.93 -14.43 24.84
C GLU A 233 -7.49 -14.06 24.43
N LEU A 234 -7.33 -13.25 23.38
CA LEU A 234 -6.00 -12.99 22.80
C LEU A 234 -5.15 -12.08 23.68
N GLY A 235 -5.71 -11.01 24.24
CA GLY A 235 -4.98 -10.08 25.10
C GLY A 235 -4.33 -10.77 26.30
N PRO A 236 -5.08 -11.57 27.08
CA PRO A 236 -4.51 -12.38 28.17
C PRO A 236 -3.43 -13.40 27.73
N ALA A 237 -3.50 -13.91 26.50
CA ALA A 237 -2.55 -14.87 25.96
C ALA A 237 -1.34 -14.22 25.23
N ALA A 238 -1.42 -12.94 24.90
CA ALA A 238 -0.44 -12.23 24.09
C ALA A 238 0.93 -12.09 24.77
N SER A 239 1.97 -11.98 23.95
CA SER A 239 3.34 -11.80 24.45
C SER A 239 3.54 -10.40 25.04
N GLU A 240 4.13 -10.29 26.22
CA GLU A 240 4.59 -9.01 26.78
C GLU A 240 5.85 -8.47 26.06
N SER A 241 6.57 -9.33 25.33
CA SER A 241 7.70 -8.92 24.49
C SER A 241 7.21 -8.42 23.13
N ASP A 242 7.56 -7.19 22.78
CA ASP A 242 7.33 -6.61 21.45
C ASP A 242 8.28 -7.20 20.39
N ALA A 243 9.50 -7.62 20.78
CA ALA A 243 10.47 -8.19 19.85
C ALA A 243 10.01 -9.56 19.34
N ILE A 244 10.09 -9.76 18.01
CA ILE A 244 9.61 -10.99 17.34
C ILE A 244 10.68 -12.09 17.18
N GLY A 245 11.93 -11.81 17.56
CA GLY A 245 13.06 -12.72 17.38
C GLY A 245 13.72 -12.61 16.01
N ARG A 246 14.98 -13.06 15.91
CA ARG A 246 15.85 -12.85 14.74
C ARG A 246 15.34 -13.61 13.51
N GLU A 247 14.80 -14.80 13.71
CA GLU A 247 14.33 -15.69 12.64
C GLU A 247 13.10 -15.09 11.94
N LEU A 248 12.10 -14.66 12.71
CA LEU A 248 10.90 -14.01 12.16
C LEU A 248 11.24 -12.63 11.58
N TYR A 249 12.15 -11.89 12.21
CA TYR A 249 12.62 -10.62 11.67
C TYR A 249 13.33 -10.79 10.33
N ALA A 250 14.12 -11.84 10.14
CA ALA A 250 14.78 -12.11 8.86
C ALA A 250 13.78 -12.42 7.72
N LEU A 251 12.70 -13.15 8.02
CA LEU A 251 11.63 -13.41 7.05
C LEU A 251 10.88 -12.13 6.68
N GLN A 252 10.49 -11.33 7.68
CA GLN A 252 9.82 -10.05 7.43
C GLN A 252 10.73 -9.06 6.71
N SER A 253 12.00 -8.98 7.08
CA SER A 253 13.01 -8.17 6.39
C SER A 253 13.09 -8.55 4.91
N ARG A 254 13.14 -9.85 4.57
CA ARG A 254 13.08 -10.31 3.17
C ARG A 254 11.79 -9.90 2.46
N ARG A 255 10.64 -9.95 3.14
CA ARG A 255 9.33 -9.56 2.55
C ARG A 255 9.33 -8.09 2.12
N PHE A 256 9.93 -7.21 2.91
CA PHE A 256 10.02 -5.79 2.58
C PHE A 256 11.18 -5.46 1.65
N LEU A 257 12.33 -6.13 1.80
CA LEU A 257 13.55 -5.79 1.06
C LEU A 257 13.68 -6.50 -0.29
N GLY A 258 12.99 -7.62 -0.50
CA GLY A 258 13.23 -8.51 -1.64
C GLY A 258 14.62 -9.18 -1.60
N ALA A 259 15.35 -9.06 -0.49
CA ALA A 259 16.74 -9.51 -0.35
C ALA A 259 17.01 -10.07 1.04
N LYS A 260 17.95 -11.02 1.11
CA LYS A 260 18.52 -11.48 2.38
C LYS A 260 19.76 -10.65 2.69
N ILE A 261 19.68 -9.85 3.75
CA ILE A 261 20.77 -9.02 4.26
C ILE A 261 21.41 -9.64 5.50
N ASP A 262 22.63 -9.20 5.83
CA ASP A 262 23.17 -9.41 7.17
C ASP A 262 22.59 -8.36 8.11
N LEU A 263 21.80 -8.80 9.08
CA LEU A 263 21.08 -7.93 10.00
C LEU A 263 22.01 -7.15 10.94
N ASP A 264 23.15 -7.76 11.34
CA ASP A 264 24.08 -7.09 12.26
C ASP A 264 24.89 -6.05 11.49
N GLU A 265 25.37 -6.39 10.29
CA GLU A 265 26.03 -5.43 9.39
C GLU A 265 25.10 -4.25 9.07
N THR A 266 23.84 -4.52 8.70
CA THR A 266 22.88 -3.47 8.34
C THR A 266 22.56 -2.57 9.53
N TYR A 267 22.52 -3.12 10.74
CA TYR A 267 22.35 -2.34 11.96
C TYR A 267 23.52 -1.39 12.18
N GLU A 268 24.76 -1.88 12.14
CA GLU A 268 25.96 -1.04 12.33
C GLU A 268 26.07 0.02 11.22
N TRP A 269 25.81 -0.37 9.95
CA TRP A 269 25.73 0.58 8.84
C TRP A 269 24.69 1.68 9.08
N GLY A 270 23.51 1.33 9.61
CA GLY A 270 22.48 2.32 9.96
C GLY A 270 22.91 3.30 11.05
N ILE A 271 23.71 2.86 12.03
CA ILE A 271 24.29 3.73 13.05
C ILE A 271 25.32 4.69 12.44
N GLU A 272 26.16 4.20 11.52
CA GLU A 272 27.13 5.02 10.79
C GLU A 272 26.44 6.06 9.91
N GLU A 273 25.40 5.68 9.17
CA GLU A 273 24.62 6.61 8.34
C GLU A 273 23.88 7.65 9.19
N LEU A 274 23.34 7.27 10.36
CA LEU A 274 22.74 8.22 11.29
C LEU A 274 23.77 9.26 11.76
N ALA A 275 24.98 8.83 12.13
CA ALA A 275 26.05 9.74 12.54
C ALA A 275 26.43 10.69 11.38
N ARG A 276 26.59 10.17 10.17
CA ARG A 276 26.87 10.95 8.95
C ARG A 276 25.78 12.00 8.70
N MET A 277 24.51 11.65 8.86
CA MET A 277 23.38 12.58 8.71
C MET A 277 23.36 13.67 9.78
N VAL A 278 23.67 13.34 11.03
CA VAL A 278 23.79 14.33 12.11
C VAL A 278 24.90 15.33 11.83
N GLU A 279 26.06 14.87 11.34
CA GLU A 279 27.17 15.74 10.95
C GLU A 279 26.78 16.68 9.80
N GLU A 280 26.12 16.15 8.77
CA GLU A 280 25.68 16.94 7.62
C GLU A 280 24.63 18.00 8.02
N GLN A 281 23.63 17.62 8.82
CA GLN A 281 22.65 18.57 9.36
C GLN A 281 23.31 19.67 10.18
N THR A 282 24.29 19.32 11.02
CA THR A 282 25.05 20.27 11.84
C THR A 282 25.87 21.24 10.98
N ARG A 283 26.49 20.73 9.91
CA ARG A 283 27.24 21.55 8.94
C ARG A 283 26.32 22.55 8.24
N ILE A 284 25.18 22.09 7.72
CA ILE A 284 24.17 22.92 7.03
C ILE A 284 23.57 23.96 7.99
N ALA A 285 23.33 23.61 9.26
CA ALA A 285 22.87 24.56 10.27
C ALA A 285 23.82 25.77 10.41
N GLY A 286 25.13 25.51 10.37
CA GLY A 286 26.17 26.55 10.37
C GLY A 286 26.19 27.44 9.12
N GLU A 287 25.73 26.93 7.96
CA GLU A 287 25.56 27.73 6.74
C GLU A 287 24.34 28.64 6.81
N ILE A 288 23.24 28.16 7.39
CA ILE A 288 22.00 28.93 7.58
C ILE A 288 22.23 30.05 8.59
N LYS A 289 22.87 29.73 9.72
CA LYS A 289 23.21 30.69 10.77
C LYS A 289 24.54 30.29 11.41
N PRO A 290 25.61 31.08 11.24
CA PRO A 290 26.93 30.76 11.79
C PRO A 290 26.87 30.47 13.31
N GLY A 291 27.33 29.28 13.69
CA GLY A 291 27.38 28.82 15.08
C GLY A 291 26.06 28.31 15.67
N ALA A 292 24.99 28.18 14.86
CA ALA A 292 23.71 27.67 15.32
C ALA A 292 23.68 26.15 15.50
N SER A 293 22.83 25.68 16.41
CA SER A 293 22.39 24.28 16.43
C SER A 293 21.43 23.99 15.26
N VAL A 294 21.17 22.70 15.00
CA VAL A 294 20.16 22.28 14.01
C VAL A 294 18.78 22.84 14.37
N GLU A 295 18.39 22.78 15.64
CA GLU A 295 17.11 23.33 16.12
C GLU A 295 17.01 24.85 15.91
N GLU A 296 18.09 25.58 16.17
CA GLU A 296 18.13 27.04 15.93
C GLU A 296 18.07 27.39 14.44
N ALA A 297 18.72 26.61 13.58
CA ALA A 297 18.64 26.79 12.13
C ALA A 297 17.23 26.49 11.61
N ILE A 298 16.57 25.45 12.12
CA ILE A 298 15.17 25.14 11.84
C ILE A 298 14.26 26.32 12.25
N ALA A 299 14.45 26.88 13.45
CA ALA A 299 13.67 28.03 13.90
C ALA A 299 13.86 29.28 13.01
N VAL A 300 15.07 29.47 12.44
CA VAL A 300 15.31 30.53 11.45
C VAL A 300 14.52 30.27 10.17
N LEU A 301 14.53 29.04 9.65
CA LEU A 301 13.78 28.67 8.45
C LEU A 301 12.26 28.77 8.66
N ASP A 302 11.77 28.32 9.81
CA ASP A 302 10.35 28.40 10.18
C ASP A 302 9.87 29.85 10.38
N ALA A 303 10.76 30.79 10.71
CA ALA A 303 10.43 32.21 10.86
C ALA A 303 10.53 33.01 9.54
N ASP A 304 11.13 32.44 8.50
CA ASP A 304 11.33 33.09 7.20
C ASP A 304 10.04 33.09 6.37
N ALA A 305 9.33 34.22 6.38
CA ALA A 305 8.09 34.40 5.64
C ALA A 305 8.23 34.16 4.12
N SER A 306 9.44 34.24 3.55
CA SER A 306 9.65 33.93 2.13
C SER A 306 9.55 32.44 1.79
N ARG A 307 9.57 31.57 2.81
CA ARG A 307 9.46 30.10 2.69
C ARG A 307 8.07 29.57 3.02
N LYS A 308 7.15 30.45 3.38
CA LYS A 308 5.78 30.12 3.74
C LYS A 308 4.81 30.38 2.59
N LEU A 309 3.95 29.40 2.34
CA LEU A 309 2.79 29.55 1.48
C LEU A 309 1.55 29.74 2.33
N HIS A 310 0.58 30.49 1.82
CA HIS A 310 -0.70 30.71 2.45
C HIS A 310 -1.83 30.18 1.57
N GLY A 311 -2.61 29.25 2.12
CA GLY A 311 -3.73 28.61 1.44
C GLY A 311 -3.32 27.49 0.50
N THR A 312 -4.24 26.56 0.31
CA THR A 312 -4.04 25.33 -0.48
C THR A 312 -3.84 25.61 -1.98
N ASP A 313 -4.40 26.71 -2.51
CA ASP A 313 -4.18 27.11 -3.91
C ASP A 313 -2.71 27.46 -4.18
N ALA A 314 -2.05 28.14 -3.22
CA ALA A 314 -0.64 28.47 -3.32
C ALA A 314 0.22 27.21 -3.20
N LEU A 315 -0.15 26.31 -2.28
CA LEU A 315 0.49 25.02 -2.09
C LEU A 315 0.44 24.15 -3.36
N GLN A 316 -0.74 24.00 -3.95
CA GLN A 316 -0.94 23.20 -5.16
C GLN A 316 -0.10 23.74 -6.33
N LYS A 317 -0.10 25.07 -6.54
CA LYS A 317 0.70 25.71 -7.59
C LYS A 317 2.20 25.53 -7.36
N TRP A 318 2.65 25.63 -6.12
CA TRP A 318 4.05 25.40 -5.77
C TRP A 318 4.49 23.95 -6.06
N MET A 319 3.71 22.96 -5.62
CA MET A 319 3.97 21.54 -5.93
C MET A 319 4.02 21.28 -7.43
N GLN A 320 3.06 21.83 -8.18
CA GLN A 320 2.98 21.66 -9.62
C GLN A 320 4.19 22.27 -10.32
N ASN A 321 4.56 23.51 -9.99
CA ASN A 321 5.72 24.17 -10.59
C ASN A 321 7.02 23.40 -10.29
N LEU A 322 7.18 22.89 -9.06
CA LEU A 322 8.35 22.11 -8.67
C LEU A 322 8.44 20.80 -9.47
N SER A 323 7.31 20.08 -9.59
CA SER A 323 7.19 18.84 -10.34
C SER A 323 7.44 19.04 -11.84
N ASP A 324 6.80 20.05 -12.45
CA ASP A 324 6.96 20.38 -13.87
C ASP A 324 8.41 20.77 -14.19
N THR A 325 9.06 21.51 -13.29
CA THR A 325 10.48 21.88 -13.42
C THR A 325 11.36 20.64 -13.35
N ALA A 326 11.13 19.74 -12.38
CA ALA A 326 11.87 18.49 -12.26
C ALA A 326 11.75 17.63 -13.53
N ILE A 327 10.54 17.45 -14.06
CA ILE A 327 10.30 16.74 -15.32
C ILE A 327 11.06 17.40 -16.48
N ALA A 328 10.96 18.73 -16.61
CA ALA A 328 11.59 19.46 -17.70
C ALA A 328 13.13 19.37 -17.66
N GLU A 329 13.75 19.45 -16.47
CA GLU A 329 15.21 19.40 -16.35
C GLU A 329 15.75 17.97 -16.45
N LEU A 330 15.12 17.01 -15.79
CA LEU A 330 15.59 15.63 -15.75
C LEU A 330 15.41 14.91 -17.08
N SER A 331 14.35 15.23 -17.85
CA SER A 331 14.14 14.68 -19.20
C SER A 331 15.17 15.13 -20.24
N LYS A 332 16.02 16.13 -19.92
CA LYS A 332 17.09 16.58 -20.82
C LYS A 332 18.33 15.69 -20.77
N SER A 333 18.57 14.98 -19.66
CA SER A 333 19.90 14.38 -19.41
C SER A 333 19.95 13.18 -18.47
N HIS A 334 18.94 12.98 -17.61
CA HIS A 334 18.99 11.95 -16.57
C HIS A 334 18.04 10.77 -16.85
N PHE A 335 16.86 11.06 -17.38
CA PHE A 335 15.84 10.04 -17.64
C PHE A 335 15.19 10.22 -19.01
N ASP A 336 14.90 9.10 -19.67
CA ASP A 336 13.96 9.06 -20.77
C ASP A 336 12.55 9.03 -20.19
N ILE A 337 11.88 10.18 -20.16
CA ILE A 337 10.52 10.32 -19.63
C ILE A 337 9.53 10.35 -20.81
N PRO A 338 8.71 9.31 -21.00
CA PRO A 338 7.72 9.29 -22.09
C PRO A 338 6.65 10.38 -21.91
N ASP A 339 6.09 10.90 -23.01
CA ASP A 339 5.13 12.01 -22.97
C ASP A 339 3.91 11.78 -22.05
N PRO A 340 3.28 10.58 -22.00
CA PRO A 340 2.20 10.31 -21.05
C PRO A 340 2.65 10.39 -19.59
N VAL A 341 3.91 10.04 -19.31
CA VAL A 341 4.54 10.08 -17.97
C VAL A 341 5.00 11.50 -17.61
N LYS A 342 5.14 12.43 -18.57
CA LYS A 342 5.42 13.84 -18.25
C LYS A 342 4.24 14.55 -17.56
N LYS A 343 3.07 13.91 -17.48
CA LYS A 343 1.88 14.47 -16.86
C LYS A 343 1.72 13.94 -15.43
N LEU A 344 2.06 14.80 -14.46
CA LEU A 344 1.78 14.64 -13.03
C LEU A 344 0.83 15.75 -12.56
N GLU A 345 -0.31 15.41 -11.97
CA GLU A 345 -1.24 16.39 -11.38
C GLU A 345 -1.00 16.49 -9.87
N CYS A 346 -0.62 17.67 -9.37
CA CYS A 346 -0.52 17.93 -7.94
C CYS A 346 -1.88 18.37 -7.39
N MET A 347 -2.35 17.74 -6.31
CA MET A 347 -3.72 17.84 -5.82
C MET A 347 -3.77 18.03 -4.31
N ILE A 348 -4.89 18.57 -3.83
CA ILE A 348 -5.23 18.57 -2.40
C ILE A 348 -6.16 17.38 -2.15
N ALA A 349 -5.81 16.54 -1.18
CA ALA A 349 -6.60 15.36 -0.85
C ALA A 349 -7.95 15.77 -0.24
N PRO A 350 -9.02 14.99 -0.48
CA PRO A 350 -10.29 15.18 0.21
C PRO A 350 -10.21 14.80 1.71
N THR A 351 -9.21 14.01 2.10
CA THR A 351 -8.93 13.61 3.48
C THR A 351 -8.04 14.63 4.20
N GLN A 352 -8.06 14.64 5.53
CA GLN A 352 -7.33 15.60 6.39
C GLN A 352 -6.42 14.90 7.41
N GLU A 353 -5.74 13.84 6.99
CA GLU A 353 -4.95 12.92 7.83
C GLU A 353 -3.49 13.36 8.02
N GLY A 354 -2.99 14.29 7.20
CA GLY A 354 -1.64 14.85 7.35
C GLY A 354 -0.56 14.01 6.68
N GLY A 355 -0.34 14.23 5.37
CA GLY A 355 0.71 13.56 4.61
C GLY A 355 0.63 13.84 3.11
N ILE A 356 1.69 13.51 2.37
CA ILE A 356 1.71 13.52 0.91
C ILE A 356 1.70 12.06 0.44
N TYR A 357 0.93 11.74 -0.59
CA TYR A 357 0.91 10.40 -1.18
C TYR A 357 0.71 10.44 -2.69
N TYR A 358 1.22 9.41 -3.37
CA TYR A 358 1.11 9.24 -4.80
C TYR A 358 0.06 8.18 -5.22
N THR A 359 -0.69 8.49 -6.28
CA THR A 359 -1.55 7.52 -6.99
C THR A 359 -1.11 7.38 -8.45
N SER A 360 -0.87 6.14 -8.88
CA SER A 360 -0.45 5.81 -10.25
C SER A 360 -1.48 6.24 -11.32
N PRO A 361 -1.02 6.51 -12.57
CA PRO A 361 -1.91 6.71 -13.70
C PRO A 361 -2.78 5.47 -13.94
N SER A 362 -3.85 5.61 -14.74
CA SER A 362 -4.52 4.44 -15.31
C SER A 362 -3.63 3.75 -16.35
N ASP A 363 -3.84 2.44 -16.59
CA ASP A 363 -3.09 1.65 -17.58
C ASP A 363 -3.07 2.29 -18.99
N ASP A 364 -4.15 3.00 -19.35
CA ASP A 364 -4.30 3.70 -20.63
C ASP A 364 -3.86 5.18 -20.57
N PHE A 365 -3.36 5.65 -19.44
CA PHE A 365 -3.00 7.05 -19.14
C PHE A 365 -4.14 8.07 -19.32
N SER A 366 -5.40 7.64 -19.42
CA SER A 366 -6.56 8.56 -19.45
C SER A 366 -6.69 9.35 -18.15
N ARG A 367 -6.30 8.75 -17.01
CA ARG A 367 -6.01 9.42 -15.75
C ARG A 367 -4.50 9.51 -15.57
N ALA A 368 -3.99 10.73 -15.43
CA ALA A 368 -2.59 10.98 -15.10
C ALA A 368 -2.23 10.48 -13.70
N GLY A 369 -0.94 10.28 -13.43
CA GLY A 369 -0.46 10.10 -12.07
C GLY A 369 -0.75 11.36 -11.25
N ARG A 370 -1.03 11.20 -9.96
CA ARG A 370 -1.37 12.32 -9.07
C ARG A 370 -0.59 12.24 -7.77
N MET A 371 -0.06 13.38 -7.36
CA MET A 371 0.48 13.58 -6.02
C MET A 371 -0.55 14.35 -5.21
N TRP A 372 -0.89 13.85 -4.02
CA TRP A 372 -1.94 14.39 -3.17
C TRP A 372 -1.34 14.88 -1.86
N TRP A 373 -1.74 16.07 -1.42
CA TRP A 373 -1.45 16.53 -0.07
C TRP A 373 -2.70 16.52 0.78
N SER A 374 -2.72 15.69 1.82
CA SER A 374 -3.74 15.68 2.86
C SER A 374 -3.42 16.72 3.92
N VAL A 375 -4.12 17.85 3.88
CA VAL A 375 -3.89 18.99 4.77
C VAL A 375 -4.66 18.78 6.07
N PRO A 376 -4.00 18.78 7.25
CA PRO A 376 -4.70 18.64 8.52
C PRO A 376 -5.71 19.76 8.74
N GLU A 377 -6.79 19.45 9.46
CA GLU A 377 -7.85 20.43 9.75
C GLU A 377 -7.27 21.69 10.42
N GLY A 378 -7.63 22.86 9.89
CA GLY A 378 -7.20 24.16 10.42
C GLY A 378 -5.80 24.63 10.00
N VAL A 379 -5.04 23.81 9.28
CA VAL A 379 -3.73 24.23 8.72
C VAL A 379 -3.94 25.04 7.44
N THR A 380 -3.41 26.26 7.42
CA THR A 380 -3.53 27.19 6.28
C THR A 380 -2.19 27.76 5.81
N GLU A 381 -1.10 27.45 6.51
CA GLU A 381 0.26 27.87 6.19
C GLU A 381 1.16 26.65 6.00
N PHE A 382 2.07 26.72 5.03
CA PHE A 382 2.90 25.58 4.64
C PHE A 382 4.37 25.99 4.46
N ASP A 383 5.27 25.31 5.18
CA ASP A 383 6.71 25.54 5.14
C ASP A 383 7.37 24.73 4.01
N THR A 384 7.57 25.37 2.86
CA THR A 384 8.08 24.71 1.64
C THR A 384 9.45 24.05 1.82
N TRP A 385 10.28 24.58 2.73
CA TRP A 385 11.60 24.05 2.99
C TRP A 385 11.57 22.65 3.63
N ARG A 386 10.51 22.30 4.36
CA ARG A 386 10.32 20.98 4.97
C ARG A 386 9.91 19.93 3.93
N GLU A 387 9.18 20.37 2.91
CA GLU A 387 8.39 19.48 2.06
C GLU A 387 8.92 19.37 0.62
N THR A 388 9.93 20.16 0.28
CA THR A 388 10.57 20.11 -1.05
C THR A 388 11.07 18.70 -1.38
N THR A 389 11.70 18.02 -0.42
CA THR A 389 12.19 16.64 -0.62
C THR A 389 11.04 15.65 -0.77
N THR A 390 9.94 15.85 -0.03
CA THR A 390 8.74 15.01 -0.10
C THR A 390 8.05 15.11 -1.47
N VAL A 391 8.04 16.31 -2.09
CA VAL A 391 7.54 16.49 -3.46
C VAL A 391 8.37 15.70 -4.48
N TYR A 392 9.68 15.60 -4.31
CA TYR A 392 10.51 14.78 -5.19
C TYR A 392 10.33 13.27 -4.94
N HIS A 393 10.22 12.87 -3.67
CA HIS A 393 9.97 11.49 -3.25
C HIS A 393 8.64 10.95 -3.82
N GLU A 394 7.54 11.69 -3.62
CA GLU A 394 6.20 11.27 -4.07
C GLU A 394 5.97 11.59 -5.56
N GLY A 395 6.64 12.60 -6.09
CA GLY A 395 6.55 13.06 -7.47
C GLY A 395 7.70 12.54 -8.33
N VAL A 396 8.46 13.46 -8.92
CA VAL A 396 9.55 13.18 -9.86
C VAL A 396 10.88 13.68 -9.27
N PRO A 397 11.94 12.86 -9.25
CA PRO A 397 12.09 11.55 -9.91
C PRO A 397 11.60 10.33 -9.12
N GLY A 398 10.95 10.49 -7.96
CA GLY A 398 10.56 9.37 -7.11
C GLY A 398 9.39 8.53 -7.64
N HIS A 399 8.35 8.35 -6.81
CA HIS A 399 7.27 7.41 -7.06
C HIS A 399 6.54 7.63 -8.40
N HIS A 400 6.35 8.87 -8.85
CA HIS A 400 5.68 9.10 -10.13
C HIS A 400 6.45 8.48 -11.28
N LEU A 401 7.75 8.74 -11.38
CA LEU A 401 8.56 8.24 -12.48
C LEU A 401 8.61 6.71 -12.47
N GLN A 402 8.93 6.11 -11.31
CA GLN A 402 9.03 4.65 -11.16
C GLN A 402 7.71 3.95 -11.49
N ARG A 403 6.61 4.36 -10.84
CA ARG A 403 5.34 3.65 -10.96
C ARG A 403 4.64 3.95 -12.28
N ALA A 404 4.73 5.16 -12.82
CA ALA A 404 4.10 5.45 -14.12
C ALA A 404 4.80 4.71 -15.26
N ILE A 405 6.14 4.55 -15.22
CA ILE A 405 6.84 3.68 -16.15
C ILE A 405 6.36 2.24 -15.99
N GLN A 406 6.35 1.70 -14.77
CA GLN A 406 5.87 0.33 -14.49
C GLN A 406 4.44 0.08 -15.01
N THR A 407 3.52 1.02 -14.78
CA THR A 407 2.14 0.93 -15.30
C THR A 407 2.10 0.91 -16.83
N GLY A 408 2.97 1.67 -17.49
CA GLY A 408 3.02 1.75 -18.96
C GLY A 408 3.67 0.55 -19.64
N LEU A 409 4.30 -0.37 -18.91
CA LEU A 409 4.84 -1.64 -19.41
C LEU A 409 3.73 -2.67 -19.65
N GLY A 410 2.72 -2.31 -20.46
CA GLY A 410 1.46 -3.05 -20.64
C GLY A 410 1.57 -4.48 -21.19
N GLU A 411 2.76 -4.88 -21.65
CA GLU A 411 3.08 -6.22 -22.16
C GLU A 411 3.51 -7.18 -21.05
N LEU A 412 3.86 -6.67 -19.88
CA LEU A 412 4.27 -7.49 -18.75
C LEU A 412 3.04 -8.16 -18.10
N PRO A 413 3.20 -9.40 -17.61
CA PRO A 413 2.13 -10.09 -16.90
C PRO A 413 1.70 -9.26 -15.67
N PRO A 414 0.41 -9.26 -15.28
CA PRO A 414 -0.08 -8.43 -14.18
C PRO A 414 0.72 -8.57 -12.87
N PHE A 415 1.29 -9.74 -12.61
CA PHE A 415 2.21 -9.97 -11.49
C PHE A 415 3.36 -8.94 -11.46
N ARG A 416 3.95 -8.60 -12.61
CA ARG A 416 5.05 -7.62 -12.73
C ARG A 416 4.57 -6.17 -12.71
N ARG A 417 3.34 -5.92 -13.15
CA ARG A 417 2.77 -4.56 -13.23
C ARG A 417 2.23 -4.07 -11.89
N PHE A 418 1.68 -4.98 -11.08
CA PHE A 418 1.07 -4.65 -9.79
C PHE A 418 1.81 -5.24 -8.59
N GLY A 419 2.76 -6.16 -8.81
CA GLY A 419 3.64 -6.67 -7.76
C GLY A 419 4.87 -5.80 -7.52
N GLY A 420 5.74 -6.30 -6.65
CA GLY A 420 6.97 -5.63 -6.22
C GLY A 420 7.14 -5.70 -4.70
N PHE A 421 8.28 -5.22 -4.23
CA PHE A 421 8.62 -5.18 -2.80
C PHE A 421 8.93 -3.75 -2.36
N THR A 422 8.68 -3.46 -1.08
CA THR A 422 8.77 -2.10 -0.53
C THR A 422 10.12 -1.43 -0.79
N ALA A 423 11.24 -2.15 -0.67
CA ALA A 423 12.55 -1.56 -0.93
C ALA A 423 12.78 -1.15 -2.39
N TYR A 424 12.13 -1.80 -3.37
CA TYR A 424 12.22 -1.36 -4.76
C TYR A 424 11.53 -0.01 -4.97
N THR A 425 10.35 0.16 -4.37
CA THR A 425 9.54 1.38 -4.55
C THR A 425 9.97 2.51 -3.63
N GLU A 426 10.16 2.25 -2.33
CA GLU A 426 10.59 3.25 -1.36
C GLU A 426 12.08 3.56 -1.51
N GLY A 427 12.92 2.54 -1.74
CA GLY A 427 14.35 2.77 -1.97
C GLY A 427 14.65 3.53 -3.26
N TRP A 428 13.72 3.59 -4.22
CA TRP A 428 13.79 4.50 -5.37
C TRP A 428 13.36 5.94 -5.02
N GLY A 429 12.42 6.10 -4.09
CA GLY A 429 11.93 7.41 -3.65
C GLY A 429 12.94 8.16 -2.77
N LEU A 430 13.72 7.43 -1.96
CA LEU A 430 14.85 7.93 -1.15
C LEU A 430 16.05 8.30 -2.01
#